data_AF-A0A8T5U3Y6-F1
#
_entry.id   AF-A0A8T5U3Y6-F1
#
_cell.length_a   1.000
_cell.length_b   1.000
_cell.length_c   1.000
_cell.angle_alpha   90.00
_cell.angle_beta   90.00
_cell.angle_gamma   90.00
#
_symmetry.space_group_name_H-M   'P 1'
#
loop_
_entity.id
_entity.type
_entity.pdbx_description
1 polymer ?
#
loop_
_entity_poly.entity_id
_entity_poly.type
_entity_poly.pdbx_seq_one_letter_code
_entity_poly.pdbx_strand_id
1 'polypeptide(L)'
;MTVIITKKVYFTILATSVRFANQKIPFDDWLEIYGVFIGKNKGDDVIISNAYPITHQKKNPEDVIDKVYWSEEDYVSFALI
;
A
#
# COMPACT_ATOMS: atom_id res chain seq x y z
N MET A 1 -17.22 11.18 -12.94
CA MET A 1 -16.59 9.95 -12.43
C MET A 1 -15.93 10.24 -11.09
N THR A 2 -16.48 9.70 -10.01
CA THR A 2 -15.94 9.84 -8.65
C THR A 2 -15.37 8.50 -8.18
N VAL A 3 -14.19 8.50 -7.56
CA VAL A 3 -13.65 7.30 -6.91
C VAL A 3 -13.96 7.38 -5.42
N ILE A 4 -14.72 6.41 -4.93
CA ILE A 4 -15.19 6.34 -3.54
C ILE A 4 -14.34 5.31 -2.80
N ILE A 5 -13.50 5.79 -1.90
CA ILE A 5 -12.71 4.96 -1.00
C ILE A 5 -13.51 4.72 0.28
N THR A 6 -13.83 3.45 0.56
CA THR A 6 -14.55 3.11 1.79
C THR A 6 -13.66 3.30 3.02
N LYS A 7 -14.28 3.55 4.19
CA LYS A 7 -13.57 3.72 5.47
C LYS A 7 -12.63 2.56 5.79
N LYS A 8 -13.04 1.32 5.46
CA LYS A 8 -12.21 0.11 5.62
C LYS A 8 -10.91 0.23 4.81
N VAL A 9 -11.05 0.55 3.52
CA VAL A 9 -9.90 0.70 2.60
C VAL A 9 -8.97 1.81 3.07
N TYR A 10 -9.52 2.95 3.47
CA TYR A 10 -8.74 4.06 3.99
C TYR A 10 -7.91 3.65 5.22
N PHE A 11 -8.49 2.90 6.17
CA PHE A 11 -7.75 2.41 7.32
C PHE A 11 -6.65 1.41 6.96
N THR A 12 -6.89 0.51 6.00
CA THR A 12 -5.84 -0.39 5.50
C THR A 12 -4.66 0.41 4.94
N ILE A 13 -4.93 1.44 4.12
CA ILE A 13 -3.87 2.30 3.56
C ILE A 13 -3.08 3.01 4.67
N LEU A 14 -3.79 3.59 5.64
CA LEU A 14 -3.13 4.27 6.76
C LEU A 14 -2.29 3.30 7.59
N ALA A 15 -2.83 2.14 7.96
CA ALA A 15 -2.15 1.13 8.77
C ALA A 15 -0.85 0.66 8.10
N THR A 16 -0.87 0.43 6.79
CA THR A 16 0.34 0.09 6.04
C THR A 16 1.30 1.27 5.95
N SER A 17 0.80 2.48 5.70
CA SER A 17 1.62 3.69 5.61
C SER A 17 2.41 3.95 6.89
N VAL A 18 1.77 3.87 8.06
CA VAL A 18 2.45 4.12 9.33
C VAL A 18 3.49 3.07 9.70
N ARG A 19 3.50 1.89 9.05
CA ARG A 19 4.56 0.91 9.25
C ARG A 19 5.89 1.39 8.68
N PHE A 20 5.87 2.02 7.51
CA PHE A 20 7.07 2.42 6.76
C PHE A 20 7.36 3.93 6.83
N ALA A 21 6.35 4.74 7.11
CA ALA A 21 6.45 6.20 7.25
C ALA A 21 6.00 6.61 8.66
N ASN A 22 6.83 6.32 9.67
CA ASN A 22 6.62 6.78 11.04
C ASN A 22 7.84 7.50 11.61
N GLN A 23 7.64 8.19 12.73
CA GLN A 23 8.66 9.03 13.38
C GLN A 23 9.91 8.27 13.86
N LYS A 24 9.87 6.93 13.96
CA LYS A 24 11.04 6.14 14.33
C LYS A 24 11.97 5.87 13.14
N ILE A 25 11.51 6.13 11.91
CA ILE A 25 12.26 5.92 10.67
C ILE A 25 12.62 7.30 10.10
N PRO A 26 13.90 7.60 9.84
CA PRO A 26 14.30 8.83 9.16
C PRO A 26 13.53 9.01 7.85
N PHE A 27 13.16 10.25 7.53
CA PHE A 27 12.34 10.54 6.34
C PHE A 27 12.98 10.01 5.04
N ASP A 28 14.31 10.11 4.92
CA ASP A 28 15.06 9.64 3.74
C ASP A 28 15.03 8.10 3.59
N ASP A 29 14.66 7.37 4.66
CA ASP A 29 14.54 5.91 4.69
C ASP A 29 13.10 5.43 4.53
N TRP A 30 12.13 6.34 4.34
CA TRP A 30 10.76 5.95 4.06
C TRP A 30 10.67 5.17 2.74
N LEU A 31 9.86 4.12 2.76
CA LEU A 31 9.67 3.24 1.62
C LEU A 31 8.34 3.52 0.93
N GLU A 32 8.33 3.40 -0.39
CA GLU A 32 7.11 3.48 -1.17
C GLU A 32 6.25 2.23 -0.99
N ILE A 33 4.94 2.44 -0.98
CA ILE A 33 3.94 1.40 -0.79
C ILE A 33 3.11 1.33 -2.06
N TYR A 34 3.19 0.21 -2.75
CA TYR A 34 2.32 -0.11 -3.86
C TYR A 34 1.15 -0.96 -3.35
N GLY A 35 0.14 -1.18 -4.18
CA GLY A 35 -0.98 -2.01 -3.79
C GLY A 35 -2.06 -2.09 -4.84
N VAL A 36 -2.94 -3.06 -4.68
CA VAL A 36 -4.07 -3.30 -5.57
C VAL A 36 -5.36 -2.94 -4.86
N PHE A 37 -6.18 -2.13 -5.52
CA PHE A 37 -7.55 -1.87 -5.12
C PHE A 37 -8.51 -2.80 -5.83
N ILE A 38 -9.42 -3.39 -5.07
CA ILE A 38 -10.53 -4.17 -5.60
C ILE A 38 -11.81 -3.40 -5.34
N GLY A 39 -12.60 -3.24 -6.40
CA GLY A 39 -13.81 -2.45 -6.37
C GLY A 39 -14.72 -2.77 -7.55
N LYS A 40 -15.78 -1.98 -7.69
CA LYS A 40 -16.76 -2.12 -8.77
C LYS A 40 -17.26 -0.76 -9.24
N ASN A 41 -17.66 -0.70 -10.49
CA ASN A 41 -18.36 0.47 -11.03
C ASN A 41 -19.81 0.46 -10.55
N LYS A 42 -20.35 1.64 -10.23
CA LYS A 42 -21.75 1.89 -9.92
C LYS A 42 -22.19 3.15 -10.67
N GLY A 43 -22.75 2.97 -11.85
CA GLY A 43 -22.95 4.09 -12.78
C GLY A 43 -21.60 4.67 -13.18
N ASP A 44 -21.46 6.00 -13.04
CA ASP A 44 -20.22 6.72 -13.36
C ASP A 44 -19.19 6.72 -12.22
N ASP A 45 -19.54 6.15 -11.05
CA ASP A 45 -18.64 6.11 -9.89
C ASP A 45 -17.93 4.76 -9.76
N VAL A 46 -16.73 4.78 -9.18
CA VAL A 46 -15.94 3.59 -8.84
C VAL A 46 -15.91 3.45 -7.33
N ILE A 47 -16.44 2.34 -6.79
CA ILE A 47 -16.46 2.08 -5.36
C ILE A 47 -15.40 1.05 -5.01
N ILE A 48 -14.42 1.44 -4.20
CA ILE A 48 -13.33 0.57 -3.75
C ILE A 48 -13.73 -0.13 -2.45
N SER A 49 -13.82 -1.46 -2.48
CA SER A 49 -14.23 -2.27 -1.32
C SER A 49 -13.04 -2.80 -0.52
N ASN A 50 -11.91 -3.07 -1.17
CA ASN A 50 -10.72 -3.65 -0.53
C ASN A 50 -9.44 -3.03 -1.09
N ALA A 51 -8.39 -3.01 -0.26
CA ALA A 51 -7.03 -2.70 -0.65
C ALA A 51 -6.08 -3.80 -0.20
N TYR A 52 -5.15 -4.15 -1.08
CA TYR A 52 -4.10 -5.12 -0.84
C TYR A 52 -2.75 -4.47 -1.13
N PRO A 53 -2.15 -3.83 -0.13
CA PRO A 53 -0.78 -3.35 -0.20
C PRO A 53 0.22 -4.44 -0.62
N ILE A 54 1.19 -3.99 -1.40
CA ILE A 54 2.36 -4.71 -1.87
C ILE A 54 3.54 -3.80 -1.52
N THR A 55 4.30 -4.17 -0.50
CA THR A 55 5.37 -3.34 0.05
C THR A 55 6.72 -4.01 -0.12
N HIS A 56 7.77 -3.21 -0.24
CA HIS A 56 9.14 -3.68 -0.06
C HIS A 56 9.59 -3.37 1.36
N GLN A 57 10.13 -4.35 2.08
CA GLN A 57 10.89 -4.10 3.31
C GLN A 57 12.34 -3.69 3.06
N LYS A 58 12.81 -3.69 1.80
CA LYS A 58 14.19 -3.36 1.43
C LYS A 58 14.24 -2.31 0.33
N LYS A 59 15.08 -1.30 0.54
CA LYS A 59 15.44 -0.27 -0.44
C LYS A 59 16.75 -0.69 -1.12
N ASN A 60 16.76 -0.88 -2.45
CA ASN A 60 18.02 -1.02 -3.16
C ASN A 60 18.38 0.32 -3.85
N PRO A 61 19.61 0.83 -3.69
CA PRO A 61 20.03 2.11 -4.28
C PRO A 61 19.93 2.16 -5.81
N GLU A 62 19.92 0.99 -6.46
CA GLU A 62 19.91 0.85 -7.91
C GLU A 62 18.50 0.63 -8.49
N ASP A 63 17.49 0.61 -7.63
CA ASP A 63 16.11 0.51 -8.07
C ASP A 63 15.66 1.85 -8.68
N VAL A 64 15.23 1.78 -9.93
CA VAL A 64 14.43 2.84 -10.55
C VAL A 64 13.06 2.79 -9.89
N ILE A 65 12.43 3.96 -9.72
CA ILE A 65 11.02 4.09 -9.29
C ILE A 65 10.18 3.05 -10.06
N ASP A 66 9.23 2.40 -9.37
CA ASP A 66 8.36 1.32 -9.88
C ASP A 66 8.99 -0.09 -10.06
N LYS A 67 10.22 -0.37 -9.60
CA LYS A 67 10.73 -1.76 -9.55
C LYS A 67 10.20 -2.54 -8.34
N VAL A 68 9.45 -3.61 -8.62
CA VAL A 68 8.83 -4.47 -7.59
C VAL A 68 9.47 -5.86 -7.55
N TYR A 69 9.97 -6.26 -6.37
CA TYR A 69 10.46 -7.62 -6.08
C TYR A 69 9.50 -8.37 -5.15
N TRP A 70 9.29 -9.66 -5.43
CA TRP A 70 8.54 -10.54 -4.55
C TRP A 70 9.32 -10.86 -3.27
N SER A 71 8.65 -10.81 -2.11
CA SER A 71 9.22 -11.07 -0.80
C SER A 71 8.19 -11.80 0.07
N GLU A 72 8.49 -13.02 0.50
CA GLU A 72 7.60 -13.80 1.37
C GLU A 72 7.43 -13.15 2.74
N GLU A 73 8.48 -12.52 3.26
CA GLU A 73 8.44 -11.83 4.54
C GLU A 73 7.52 -10.61 4.50
N ASP A 74 7.46 -9.90 3.38
CA ASP A 74 6.51 -8.81 3.14
C ASP A 74 5.07 -9.32 3.12
N TYR A 75 4.83 -10.48 2.50
CA TYR A 75 3.52 -11.10 2.44
C TYR A 75 3.02 -11.57 3.81
N VAL A 76 3.88 -12.26 4.59
CA VAL A 76 3.57 -12.69 5.97
C VAL A 76 3.30 -11.48 6.87
N SER A 77 4.14 -10.46 6.73
CA SER A 77 4.01 -9.19 7.43
C SER A 77 2.71 -8.46 7.15
N PHE A 78 2.22 -8.54 5.91
CA PHE A 78 0.96 -7.97 5.51
C PHE A 78 -0.24 -8.76 6.05
N ALA A 79 -0.15 -10.08 6.13
CA ALA A 79 -1.21 -10.94 6.67
C ALA A 79 -1.50 -10.71 8.18
N LEU A 80 -0.63 -9.98 8.88
CA LEU A 80 -0.80 -9.57 10.28
C LEU A 80 -1.60 -8.27 10.45
N ILE A 81 -2.02 -7.62 9.35
CA ILE A 81 -2.78 -6.35 9.33
C ILE A 81 -4.27 -6.60 9.07
#